data_AF-R5M3H1-F1
#
_entry.id   AF-R5M3H1-F1
#
_cell.length_a   1.000
_cell.length_b   1.000
_cell.length_c   1.000
_cell.angle_alpha   90.00
_cell.angle_beta   90.00
_cell.angle_gamma   90.00
#
_symmetry.space_group_name_H-M   'P 1'
#
loop_
_entity.id
_entity.type
_entity.pdbx_description
1 polymer ?
#
loop_
_entity_poly.entity_id
_entity_poly.type
_entity_poly.pdbx_seq_one_letter_code
_entity_poly.pdbx_strand_id
1 'polypeptide(L)'
;MESVEKIINKGIPVDAPVSLLASDILNLCSKSEELKDSLDKGLANLIEFLRSKVEYYPDVEIFQTLNIIQDGDSVNKQLCFSKEAICSTIFYSLNMSLSSGEVGDFFTESSDFREKIALLRKVYTDKKLAREFPVLYQSYVRAFEFKKIAQRMKSLIGMIVLTNNNRVKLEETVKKSSGSTMSLDDIFSMADEELNPKKYANACADLFMYIVDNFSEVMNFLHQNPIELTALSKEEFSKFELYVAHKYLECAEMVDGSLKQKYLYYVSNYFYELGDDINSDLEVSVGKYKSIFDSIPDQEGYIVTQKILLDRYKKLLISNPELKTVTLKSVDFSTMTPSEVEEFMSSYLNDLSANWELIPDSRGLDEAFTVNVSKRTIGMSEEEKEKYREHLMNIYLEKKSFHESQDPFCTLQGLGTFEGYIAYVHSNGCVVLEKYFDNVNTGRVSMGDAIYIMDFSDFHRLSQLTKRELIDSKQCKRVIHRGNWQSRVLEEIKSSSSKSDVSESYKSLVKTGSIDGFGSSNGSK
;
A
#
# COMPACT_ATOMS: atom_id res chain seq x y z
N MET A 1 21.34 10.74 8.54
CA MET A 1 20.82 10.47 7.19
C MET A 1 20.15 9.11 7.25
N GLU A 2 18.97 9.00 6.66
CA GLU A 2 18.11 7.83 6.77
C GLU A 2 17.97 7.16 5.39
N SER A 3 17.95 5.82 5.36
CA SER A 3 17.88 5.06 4.11
C SER A 3 16.43 4.98 3.61
N VAL A 4 16.21 5.26 2.33
CA VAL A 4 14.93 5.09 1.63
C VAL A 4 14.41 3.66 1.73
N GLU A 5 15.30 2.67 1.80
CA GLU A 5 14.94 1.26 1.96
C GLU A 5 14.07 1.02 3.20
N LYS A 6 14.30 1.77 4.28
CA LYS A 6 13.50 1.68 5.52
C LYS A 6 12.06 2.12 5.30
N ILE A 7 11.82 3.07 4.39
CA ILE A 7 10.49 3.55 4.06
C ILE A 7 9.80 2.51 3.20
N ILE A 8 10.40 2.10 2.08
CA ILE A 8 9.72 1.20 1.14
C ILE A 8 9.48 -0.21 1.70
N ASN A 9 10.36 -0.70 2.60
CA ASN A 9 10.23 -2.00 3.28
C ASN A 9 9.38 -1.96 4.55
N LYS A 10 8.69 -0.85 4.81
CA LYS A 10 7.87 -0.67 5.99
C LYS A 10 6.58 -1.49 5.92
N GLY A 11 6.12 -1.91 7.10
CA GLY A 11 4.85 -2.63 7.26
C GLY A 11 4.95 -4.10 6.85
N ILE A 12 3.83 -4.64 6.36
CA ILE A 12 3.74 -6.05 5.99
C ILE A 12 4.30 -6.22 4.57
N PRO A 13 5.24 -7.16 4.35
CA PRO A 13 5.88 -7.37 3.05
C PRO A 13 4.99 -8.19 2.12
N VAL A 14 3.93 -7.56 1.62
CA VAL A 14 3.05 -8.11 0.58
C VAL A 14 3.38 -7.51 -0.79
N ASP A 15 3.04 -8.26 -1.84
CA ASP A 15 3.14 -7.79 -3.22
C ASP A 15 2.01 -6.80 -3.50
N ALA A 16 2.36 -5.51 -3.42
CA ALA A 16 1.49 -4.38 -3.63
C ALA A 16 2.28 -3.29 -4.39
N PRO A 17 2.42 -3.42 -5.72
CA PRO A 17 3.25 -2.52 -6.50
C PRO A 17 2.65 -1.12 -6.56
N VAL A 18 3.50 -0.10 -6.42
CA VAL A 18 3.10 1.31 -6.36
C VAL A 18 4.05 2.17 -7.20
N SER A 19 3.48 2.89 -8.18
CA SER A 19 4.24 3.79 -9.05
C SER A 19 4.51 5.15 -8.38
N LEU A 20 5.74 5.65 -8.51
CA LEU A 20 6.21 6.93 -8.00
C LEU A 20 6.73 7.80 -9.15
N LEU A 21 6.38 9.08 -9.21
CA LEU A 21 6.92 9.98 -10.23
C LEU A 21 8.29 10.51 -9.80
N ALA A 22 9.31 10.37 -10.66
CA ALA A 22 10.64 10.90 -10.34
C ALA A 22 10.63 12.42 -10.10
N SER A 23 9.78 13.15 -10.83
CA SER A 23 9.59 14.59 -10.63
C SER A 23 9.08 14.93 -9.24
N ASP A 24 8.14 14.14 -8.71
CA ASP A 24 7.63 14.35 -7.35
C ASP A 24 8.76 14.13 -6.36
N ILE A 25 9.50 13.00 -6.46
CA ILE A 25 10.62 12.66 -5.56
C ILE A 25 11.69 13.75 -5.56
N LEU A 26 12.07 14.26 -6.74
CA LEU A 26 13.03 15.36 -6.88
C LEU A 26 12.55 16.64 -6.20
N ASN A 27 11.24 16.91 -6.23
CA ASN A 27 10.63 18.08 -5.56
C ASN A 27 10.56 17.93 -4.03
N LEU A 28 10.71 16.72 -3.48
CA LEU A 28 10.72 16.50 -2.03
C LEU A 28 12.07 16.88 -1.39
N CYS A 29 13.14 16.89 -2.17
CA CYS A 29 14.51 17.01 -1.66
C CYS A 29 15.12 18.39 -1.93
N SER A 30 15.75 18.95 -0.92
CA SER A 30 16.49 20.22 -0.99
C SER A 30 17.87 20.06 -1.65
N LYS A 31 18.43 18.85 -1.63
CA LYS A 31 19.65 18.44 -2.37
C LYS A 31 19.30 17.63 -3.61
N SER A 32 18.64 18.25 -4.57
CA SER A 32 18.12 17.57 -5.76
C SER A 32 19.19 16.97 -6.69
N GLU A 33 20.44 17.42 -6.64
CA GLU A 33 21.49 16.98 -7.57
C GLU A 33 21.94 15.52 -7.34
N GLU A 34 22.24 15.10 -6.12
CA GLU A 34 22.71 13.72 -5.85
C GLU A 34 21.61 12.66 -6.11
N LEU A 35 20.35 13.02 -5.80
CA LEU A 35 19.21 12.16 -6.09
C LEU A 35 18.94 12.09 -7.59
N LYS A 36 19.10 13.21 -8.30
CA LYS A 36 19.03 13.25 -9.75
C LYS A 36 20.12 12.41 -10.40
N ASP A 37 21.37 12.47 -9.92
CA ASP A 37 22.46 11.65 -10.43
C ASP A 37 22.16 10.15 -10.31
N SER A 38 21.52 9.75 -9.21
CA SER A 38 21.12 8.35 -8.99
C SER A 38 20.04 7.90 -10.00
N LEU A 39 19.06 8.75 -10.26
CA LEU A 39 18.02 8.52 -11.28
C LEU A 39 18.59 8.51 -12.69
N ASP A 40 19.44 9.47 -13.02
CA ASP A 40 20.07 9.62 -14.34
C ASP A 40 21.00 8.43 -14.62
N LYS A 41 21.71 7.92 -13.60
CA LYS A 41 22.51 6.68 -13.71
C LYS A 41 21.63 5.47 -14.02
N GLY A 42 20.51 5.30 -13.31
CA GLY A 42 19.57 4.22 -13.58
C GLY A 42 19.01 4.31 -15.01
N LEU A 43 18.65 5.51 -15.46
CA LEU A 43 18.13 5.75 -16.81
C LEU A 43 19.21 5.47 -17.86
N ALA A 44 20.46 5.89 -17.62
CA ALA A 44 21.57 5.62 -18.51
C ALA A 44 21.79 4.11 -18.70
N ASN A 45 21.71 3.32 -17.63
CA ASN A 45 21.81 1.86 -17.70
C ASN A 45 20.69 1.25 -18.56
N LEU A 46 19.45 1.72 -18.41
CA LEU A 46 18.32 1.29 -19.25
C LEU A 46 18.53 1.66 -20.72
N ILE A 47 18.98 2.89 -20.99
CA ILE A 47 19.27 3.35 -22.35
C ILE A 47 20.40 2.51 -22.97
N GLU A 48 21.45 2.21 -22.22
CA GLU A 48 22.56 1.37 -22.69
C GLU A 48 22.10 -0.05 -22.99
N PHE A 49 21.28 -0.63 -22.12
CA PHE A 49 20.64 -1.92 -22.36
C PHE A 49 19.83 -1.90 -23.66
N LEU A 50 18.91 -0.94 -23.85
CA LEU A 50 18.09 -0.86 -25.06
C LEU A 50 18.94 -0.59 -26.31
N ARG A 51 19.96 0.27 -26.22
CA ARG A 51 20.92 0.54 -27.30
C ARG A 51 21.64 -0.72 -27.74
N SER A 52 21.98 -1.62 -26.82
CA SER A 52 22.64 -2.90 -27.16
C SER A 52 21.75 -3.86 -27.97
N LYS A 53 20.45 -3.59 -28.07
CA LYS A 53 19.44 -4.46 -28.68
C LYS A 53 18.98 -4.02 -30.06
N VAL A 54 19.39 -2.83 -30.50
CA VAL A 54 19.03 -2.26 -31.80
C VAL A 54 20.27 -1.77 -32.55
N GLU A 55 20.20 -1.74 -33.87
CA GLU A 55 21.31 -1.27 -34.72
C GLU A 55 21.57 0.23 -34.53
N TYR A 56 20.51 1.02 -34.34
CA TYR A 56 20.60 2.45 -34.11
C TYR A 56 19.59 2.89 -33.05
N TYR A 57 20.09 3.52 -31.98
CA TYR A 57 19.24 4.05 -30.91
C TYR A 57 18.82 5.49 -31.23
N PRO A 58 17.51 5.78 -31.39
CA PRO A 58 17.01 7.08 -31.86
C PRO A 58 16.90 8.17 -30.77
N ASP A 59 17.61 8.03 -29.66
CA ASP A 59 17.60 8.96 -28.51
C ASP A 59 16.17 9.37 -28.08
N VAL A 60 15.30 8.38 -27.92
CA VAL A 60 13.94 8.59 -27.41
C VAL A 60 13.99 8.85 -25.91
N GLU A 61 13.27 9.88 -25.47
CA GLU A 61 13.11 10.21 -24.05
C GLU A 61 12.15 9.22 -23.38
N ILE A 62 12.62 8.60 -22.30
CA ILE A 62 11.84 7.63 -21.52
C ILE A 62 11.23 8.37 -20.32
N PHE A 63 9.93 8.17 -20.09
CA PHE A 63 9.26 8.70 -18.90
C PHE A 63 9.92 8.16 -17.63
N GLN A 64 10.20 9.04 -16.68
CA GLN A 64 10.85 8.66 -15.43
C GLN A 64 9.81 8.38 -14.34
N THR A 65 9.15 7.24 -14.45
CA THR A 65 8.26 6.69 -13.42
C THR A 65 8.94 5.50 -12.77
N LEU A 66 9.00 5.50 -11.45
CA LEU A 66 9.56 4.42 -10.64
C LEU A 66 8.43 3.54 -10.12
N ASN A 67 8.78 2.35 -9.64
CA ASN A 67 7.86 1.42 -9.01
C ASN A 67 8.51 0.86 -7.75
N ILE A 68 7.76 0.79 -6.67
CA ILE A 68 8.11 -0.05 -5.52
C ILE A 68 7.56 -1.43 -5.83
N ILE A 69 8.43 -2.43 -5.93
CA ILE A 69 8.04 -3.82 -6.20
C ILE A 69 8.68 -4.76 -5.17
N GLN A 70 8.04 -5.89 -4.94
CA GLN A 70 8.62 -7.01 -4.19
C GLN A 70 9.24 -8.00 -5.17
N ASP A 71 10.45 -8.48 -4.89
CA ASP A 71 11.04 -9.55 -5.69
C ASP A 71 10.34 -10.89 -5.43
N GLY A 72 10.24 -11.76 -6.43
CA GLY A 72 9.51 -13.03 -6.32
C GLY A 72 10.09 -13.97 -5.27
N ASP A 73 11.40 -13.86 -5.02
CA ASP A 73 12.13 -14.71 -4.08
C ASP A 73 12.44 -14.00 -2.74
N SER A 74 12.07 -12.73 -2.58
CA SER A 74 12.42 -11.94 -1.39
C SER A 74 11.23 -11.18 -0.83
N VAL A 75 11.13 -11.14 0.49
CA VAL A 75 10.16 -10.27 1.17
C VAL A 75 10.52 -8.78 1.05
N ASN A 76 11.76 -8.46 0.67
CA ASN A 76 12.21 -7.09 0.52
C ASN A 76 11.67 -6.45 -0.76
N LYS A 77 11.23 -5.20 -0.62
CA LYS A 77 10.86 -4.32 -1.71
C LYS A 77 12.04 -3.51 -2.18
N GLN A 78 12.05 -3.24 -3.46
CA GLN A 78 13.04 -2.46 -4.17
C GLN A 78 12.38 -1.41 -5.05
N LEU A 79 13.16 -0.38 -5.41
CA LEU A 79 12.73 0.67 -6.32
C LEU A 79 13.34 0.42 -7.69
N CYS A 80 12.54 0.35 -8.75
CA CYS A 80 13.03 0.22 -10.13
C CYS A 80 12.25 1.15 -11.06
N PHE A 81 12.65 1.30 -12.32
CA PHE A 81 11.76 1.95 -13.30
C PHE A 81 10.50 1.10 -13.50
N SER A 82 9.37 1.76 -13.70
CA SER A 82 8.08 1.12 -13.75
C SER A 82 7.74 0.59 -15.14
N LYS A 83 6.82 -0.38 -15.21
CA LYS A 83 6.25 -0.82 -16.49
C LYS A 83 5.54 0.33 -17.19
N GLU A 84 4.87 1.19 -16.42
CA GLU A 84 4.13 2.35 -16.94
C GLU A 84 5.06 3.36 -17.59
N ALA A 85 6.30 3.51 -17.12
CA ALA A 85 7.32 4.35 -17.76
C ALA A 85 7.57 3.91 -19.20
N ILE A 86 7.85 2.61 -19.40
CA ILE A 86 8.12 2.04 -20.74
C ILE A 86 6.88 2.15 -21.61
N CYS A 87 5.73 1.74 -21.09
CA CYS A 87 4.51 1.71 -21.88
C CYS A 87 4.00 3.11 -22.24
N SER A 88 4.05 4.07 -21.31
CA SER A 88 3.68 5.47 -21.58
C SER A 88 4.62 6.09 -22.61
N THR A 89 5.92 5.77 -22.55
CA THR A 89 6.90 6.22 -23.56
C THR A 89 6.48 5.80 -24.97
N ILE A 90 6.12 4.53 -25.15
CA ILE A 90 5.66 4.01 -26.44
C ILE A 90 4.33 4.66 -26.84
N PHE A 91 3.37 4.70 -25.91
CA PHE A 91 2.03 5.24 -26.14
C PHE A 91 2.05 6.69 -26.64
N TYR A 92 2.74 7.59 -25.92
CA TYR A 92 2.83 9.00 -26.29
C TYR A 92 3.68 9.20 -27.55
N SER A 93 4.76 8.42 -27.72
CA SER A 93 5.59 8.47 -28.93
C SER A 93 4.81 8.07 -30.19
N LEU A 94 3.95 7.06 -30.08
CA LEU A 94 3.10 6.57 -31.16
C LEU A 94 1.82 7.39 -31.37
N ASN A 95 1.62 8.45 -30.58
CA ASN A 95 0.46 9.34 -30.64
C ASN A 95 -0.85 8.54 -30.61
N MET A 96 -0.95 7.64 -29.63
CA MET A 96 -2.12 6.81 -29.42
C MET A 96 -3.17 7.58 -28.62
N SER A 97 -4.45 7.27 -28.84
CA SER A 97 -5.57 7.86 -28.12
C SER A 97 -6.17 6.83 -27.18
N LEU A 98 -6.37 7.20 -25.90
CA LEU A 98 -7.12 6.38 -24.95
C LEU A 98 -8.61 6.47 -25.31
N SER A 99 -9.26 5.33 -25.56
CA SER A 99 -10.70 5.21 -25.30
C SER A 99 -10.91 5.44 -23.81
N SER A 100 -11.84 6.32 -23.44
CA SER A 100 -12.15 6.63 -22.05
C SER A 100 -12.54 5.36 -21.29
N GLY A 101 -11.70 4.88 -20.37
CA GLY A 101 -12.03 3.79 -19.45
C GLY A 101 -10.94 2.73 -19.21
N GLU A 102 -9.88 2.65 -20.04
CA GLU A 102 -9.05 1.43 -20.11
C GLU A 102 -7.56 1.65 -19.80
N VAL A 103 -7.18 2.55 -18.88
CA VAL A 103 -5.75 2.74 -18.54
C VAL A 103 -5.15 1.49 -17.86
N GLY A 104 -5.97 0.70 -17.15
CA GLY A 104 -5.52 -0.49 -16.43
C GLY A 104 -5.22 -1.71 -17.31
N ASP A 105 -6.01 -1.91 -18.37
CA ASP A 105 -5.91 -3.07 -19.26
C ASP A 105 -5.12 -2.79 -20.56
N PHE A 106 -4.83 -1.52 -20.88
CA PHE A 106 -4.16 -1.09 -22.11
C PHE A 106 -2.82 -1.80 -22.38
N PHE A 107 -2.14 -2.24 -21.32
CA PHE A 107 -0.81 -2.86 -21.43
C PHE A 107 -0.83 -4.37 -21.57
N THR A 108 -2.02 -4.98 -21.68
CA THR A 108 -2.17 -6.42 -21.96
C THR A 108 -2.36 -6.74 -23.44
N GLU A 109 -2.84 -5.79 -24.27
CA GLU A 109 -3.08 -6.00 -25.71
C GLU A 109 -1.94 -5.47 -26.59
N SER A 110 -0.93 -6.32 -26.82
CA SER A 110 0.23 -5.99 -27.69
C SER A 110 -0.11 -5.68 -29.17
N SER A 111 -1.34 -5.94 -29.62
CA SER A 111 -1.77 -5.74 -31.01
C SER A 111 -1.77 -4.28 -31.43
N ASP A 112 -2.21 -3.38 -30.55
CA ASP A 112 -2.42 -1.96 -30.89
C ASP A 112 -1.10 -1.21 -31.09
N PHE A 113 -0.08 -1.55 -30.30
CA PHE A 113 1.26 -1.03 -30.50
C PHE A 113 1.84 -1.47 -31.84
N ARG A 114 1.71 -2.75 -32.20
CA ARG A 114 2.27 -3.30 -33.45
C ARG A 114 1.72 -2.60 -34.69
N GLU A 115 0.42 -2.32 -34.73
CA GLU A 115 -0.21 -1.60 -35.84
C GLU A 115 0.31 -0.18 -35.98
N LYS A 116 0.40 0.56 -34.87
CA LYS A 116 0.94 1.93 -34.86
C LYS A 116 2.42 1.98 -35.22
N ILE A 117 3.21 1.01 -34.77
CA ILE A 117 4.62 0.86 -35.17
C ILE A 117 4.72 0.60 -36.68
N ALA A 118 3.84 -0.22 -37.26
CA ALA A 118 3.81 -0.46 -38.70
C ALA A 118 3.45 0.80 -39.52
N LEU A 119 2.64 1.71 -38.96
CA LEU A 119 2.38 3.02 -39.55
C LEU A 119 3.61 3.94 -39.47
N LEU A 120 4.33 3.92 -38.35
CA LEU A 120 5.56 4.70 -38.16
C LEU A 120 6.63 4.34 -39.21
N ARG A 121 6.77 3.04 -39.56
CA ARG A 121 7.67 2.58 -40.65
C ARG A 121 7.34 3.18 -42.02
N LYS A 122 6.10 3.64 -42.22
CA LYS A 122 5.65 4.27 -43.48
C LYS A 122 5.83 5.79 -43.48
N VAL A 123 6.57 6.35 -42.53
CA VAL A 123 6.87 7.79 -42.46
C VAL A 123 8.17 8.08 -43.22
N TYR A 124 8.11 9.04 -44.14
CA TYR A 124 9.23 9.38 -45.03
C TYR A 124 9.57 10.88 -45.05
N THR A 125 8.75 11.72 -44.42
CA THR A 125 8.86 13.19 -44.51
C THR A 125 8.61 13.85 -43.17
N ASP A 126 9.22 15.02 -42.95
CA ASP A 126 9.05 15.84 -41.74
C ASP A 126 7.57 16.16 -41.51
N LYS A 127 6.85 16.56 -42.57
CA LYS A 127 5.42 16.89 -42.49
C LYS A 127 4.58 15.71 -42.01
N LYS A 128 4.90 14.48 -42.43
CA LYS A 128 4.17 13.30 -42.01
C LYS A 128 4.52 12.92 -40.57
N LEU A 129 5.80 12.98 -40.20
CA LEU A 129 6.25 12.72 -38.83
C LEU A 129 5.61 13.72 -37.84
N ALA A 130 5.66 15.02 -38.15
CA ALA A 130 5.07 16.08 -37.33
C ALA A 130 3.55 15.94 -37.14
N ARG A 131 2.83 15.49 -38.18
CA ARG A 131 1.38 15.37 -38.15
C ARG A 131 0.92 14.10 -37.42
N GLU A 132 1.55 12.97 -37.70
CA GLU A 132 1.09 11.66 -37.20
C GLU A 132 1.74 11.28 -35.87
N PHE A 133 2.96 11.75 -35.60
CA PHE A 133 3.77 11.42 -34.42
C PHE A 133 4.48 12.66 -33.85
N PRO A 134 3.73 13.66 -33.34
CA PRO A 134 4.28 14.96 -32.94
C PRO A 134 5.37 14.88 -31.87
N VAL A 135 5.25 13.96 -30.90
CA VAL A 135 6.26 13.76 -29.84
C VAL A 135 7.60 13.30 -30.44
N LEU A 136 7.56 12.28 -31.31
CA LEU A 136 8.75 11.81 -32.02
C LEU A 136 9.33 12.87 -32.95
N TYR A 137 8.49 13.70 -33.57
CA TYR A 137 8.97 14.80 -34.40
C TYR A 137 9.76 15.84 -33.58
N GLN A 138 9.30 16.18 -32.38
CA GLN A 138 10.04 17.10 -31.51
C GLN A 138 11.39 16.52 -31.08
N SER A 139 11.44 15.23 -30.73
CA SER A 139 12.71 14.53 -30.44
C SER A 139 13.63 14.45 -31.67
N TYR A 140 13.08 14.20 -32.86
CA TYR A 140 13.82 14.26 -34.13
C TYR A 140 14.42 15.65 -34.38
N VAL A 141 13.65 16.72 -34.17
CA VAL A 141 14.15 18.10 -34.36
C VAL A 141 15.30 18.40 -33.39
N ARG A 142 15.18 17.98 -32.12
CA ARG A 142 16.28 18.12 -31.13
C ARG A 142 17.54 17.37 -31.56
N ALA A 143 17.39 16.10 -31.98
CA ALA A 143 18.50 15.30 -32.49
C ALA A 143 19.14 15.92 -33.75
N PHE A 144 18.31 16.48 -34.64
CA PHE A 144 18.78 17.14 -35.86
C PHE A 144 19.55 18.44 -35.58
N GLU A 145 19.08 19.25 -34.64
CA GLU A 145 19.80 20.45 -34.20
C GLU A 145 21.10 20.10 -33.48
N PHE A 146 21.09 19.09 -32.60
CA PHE A 146 22.30 18.60 -31.95
C PHE A 146 23.33 18.12 -32.98
N LYS A 147 22.90 17.36 -34.00
CA LYS A 147 23.77 16.95 -35.10
C LYS A 147 24.37 18.15 -35.86
N LYS A 148 23.58 19.19 -36.16
CA LYS A 148 24.12 20.42 -36.79
C LYS A 148 25.20 21.07 -35.94
N ILE A 149 25.00 21.12 -34.62
CA ILE A 149 25.99 21.63 -33.68
C ILE A 149 27.25 20.76 -33.74
N ALA A 150 27.12 19.44 -33.69
CA ALA A 150 28.23 18.49 -33.79
C ALA A 150 29.02 18.63 -35.11
N GLN A 151 28.32 18.81 -36.25
CA GLN A 151 28.94 19.05 -37.56
C GLN A 151 29.73 20.38 -37.59
N ARG A 152 29.16 21.45 -37.02
CA ARG A 152 29.86 22.74 -36.90
C ARG A 152 31.10 22.60 -36.01
N MET A 153 30.99 21.94 -34.88
CA MET A 153 32.11 21.67 -33.97
C MET A 153 33.21 20.88 -34.69
N LYS A 154 32.86 19.77 -35.36
CA LYS A 154 33.79 18.94 -36.13
C LYS A 154 34.50 19.72 -37.23
N SER A 155 33.77 20.57 -37.96
CA SER A 155 34.38 21.43 -38.99
C SER A 155 35.36 22.45 -38.40
N LEU A 156 34.99 23.11 -37.29
CA LEU A 156 35.85 24.10 -36.62
C LEU A 156 37.12 23.46 -36.07
N ILE A 157 36.99 22.24 -35.52
CA ILE A 157 38.09 21.48 -34.95
C ILE A 157 38.97 20.88 -36.04
N GLY A 158 38.39 20.35 -37.13
CA GLY A 158 39.14 19.84 -38.29
C GLY A 158 39.96 20.91 -39.01
N MET A 159 39.60 22.20 -38.85
CA MET A 159 40.37 23.35 -39.35
C MET A 159 41.56 23.73 -38.46
N ILE A 160 41.68 23.17 -37.25
CA ILE A 160 42.72 23.50 -36.27
C ILE A 160 43.48 22.22 -35.89
N VAL A 161 44.81 22.20 -36.02
CA VAL A 161 45.61 21.11 -35.45
C VAL A 161 45.60 21.25 -33.94
N LEU A 162 44.67 20.56 -33.27
CA LEU A 162 44.61 20.52 -31.81
C LEU A 162 45.72 19.62 -31.27
N THR A 163 46.51 20.15 -30.34
CA THR A 163 47.36 19.33 -29.48
C THR A 163 46.47 18.50 -28.54
N ASN A 164 46.94 17.35 -28.07
CA ASN A 164 46.19 16.50 -27.11
C ASN A 164 45.69 17.30 -25.89
N ASN A 165 46.50 18.23 -25.39
CA ASN A 165 46.14 19.05 -24.22
C ASN A 165 44.99 20.04 -24.53
N ASN A 166 44.90 20.56 -25.76
CA ASN A 166 43.80 21.43 -26.18
C ASN A 166 42.53 20.63 -26.47
N ARG A 167 42.66 19.39 -26.96
CA ARG A 167 41.54 18.47 -27.14
C ARG A 167 40.87 18.12 -25.81
N VAL A 168 41.65 17.78 -24.79
CA VAL A 168 41.15 17.51 -23.42
C VAL A 168 40.43 18.73 -22.84
N LYS A 169 41.00 19.94 -22.97
CA LYS A 169 40.34 21.17 -22.51
C LYS A 169 39.03 21.45 -23.24
N LEU A 170 38.97 21.14 -24.53
CA LEU A 170 37.75 21.30 -25.32
C LEU A 170 36.68 20.29 -24.90
N GLU A 171 37.06 19.02 -24.66
CA GLU A 171 36.19 18.00 -24.06
C GLU A 171 35.63 18.47 -22.73
N GLU A 172 36.47 18.96 -21.81
CA GLU A 172 36.02 19.49 -20.52
C GLU A 172 35.10 20.70 -20.67
N THR A 173 35.36 21.57 -21.64
CA THR A 173 34.53 22.75 -21.89
C THR A 173 33.18 22.35 -22.46
N VAL A 174 33.14 21.45 -23.44
CA VAL A 174 31.89 20.91 -24.01
C VAL A 174 31.08 20.21 -22.93
N LYS A 175 31.71 19.36 -22.11
CA LYS A 175 31.07 18.68 -20.97
C LYS A 175 30.46 19.68 -19.99
N LYS A 176 31.19 20.74 -19.61
CA LYS A 176 30.70 21.81 -18.73
C LYS A 176 29.57 22.65 -19.34
N SER A 177 29.63 22.94 -20.63
CA SER A 177 28.65 23.84 -21.29
C SER A 177 27.37 23.14 -21.75
N SER A 178 27.45 21.84 -22.06
CA SER A 178 26.32 21.07 -22.58
C SER A 178 25.68 20.14 -21.54
N GLY A 179 26.36 19.90 -20.42
CA GLY A 179 25.97 18.86 -19.46
C GLY A 179 26.13 17.43 -20.01
N SER A 180 26.67 17.27 -21.23
CA SER A 180 26.86 15.96 -21.86
C SER A 180 28.04 15.22 -21.25
N THR A 181 27.91 13.91 -21.06
CA THR A 181 29.00 13.00 -20.67
C THR A 181 29.73 12.41 -21.87
N MET A 182 29.25 12.67 -23.10
CA MET A 182 29.79 12.10 -24.34
C MET A 182 31.22 12.56 -24.62
N SER A 183 32.03 11.67 -25.22
CA SER A 183 33.36 12.04 -25.70
C SER A 183 33.26 12.87 -26.99
N LEU A 184 34.32 13.60 -27.34
CA LEU A 184 34.38 14.29 -28.64
C LEU A 184 34.29 13.30 -29.81
N ASP A 185 34.80 12.08 -29.65
CA ASP A 185 34.72 11.06 -30.69
C ASP A 185 33.28 10.60 -30.91
N ASP A 186 32.49 10.43 -29.85
CA ASP A 186 31.07 10.09 -29.96
C ASP A 186 30.29 11.22 -30.67
N ILE A 187 30.56 12.47 -30.29
CA ILE A 187 29.96 13.66 -30.92
C ILE A 187 30.32 13.72 -32.42
N PHE A 188 31.57 13.43 -32.78
CA PHE A 188 32.02 13.44 -34.17
C PHE A 188 31.51 12.26 -34.99
N SER A 189 31.27 11.12 -34.36
CA SER A 189 30.61 9.97 -34.99
C SER A 189 29.18 10.34 -35.38
N MET A 190 28.42 10.94 -34.46
CA MET A 190 27.05 11.43 -34.71
C MET A 190 26.99 12.50 -35.81
N ALA A 191 28.02 13.33 -35.94
CA ALA A 191 28.09 14.36 -36.98
C ALA A 191 28.07 13.79 -38.41
N ASP A 192 28.64 12.59 -38.61
CA ASP A 192 28.77 11.93 -39.91
C ASP A 192 27.55 11.07 -40.26
N GLU A 193 26.79 10.63 -39.26
CA GLU A 193 25.64 9.78 -39.49
C GLU A 193 24.53 10.52 -40.23
N GLU A 194 24.03 9.95 -41.33
CA GLU A 194 22.84 10.48 -41.99
C GLU A 194 21.66 10.47 -41.01
N LEU A 195 20.94 11.58 -40.90
CA LEU A 195 19.74 11.73 -40.07
C LEU A 195 18.67 12.41 -40.92
N ASN A 196 17.58 11.70 -41.16
CA ASN A 196 16.43 12.15 -41.92
C ASN A 196 15.16 11.51 -41.32
N PRO A 197 13.95 12.00 -41.64
CA PRO A 197 12.72 11.54 -40.98
C PRO A 197 12.46 10.05 -41.18
N LYS A 198 12.80 9.50 -42.37
CA LYS A 198 12.64 8.08 -42.67
C LYS A 198 13.54 7.24 -41.77
N LYS A 199 14.82 7.57 -41.67
CA LYS A 199 15.78 6.81 -40.88
C LYS A 199 15.44 6.87 -39.39
N TYR A 200 15.09 8.07 -38.89
CA TYR A 200 14.66 8.27 -37.51
C TYR A 200 13.39 7.47 -37.18
N ALA A 201 12.36 7.58 -38.01
CA ALA A 201 11.10 6.86 -37.80
C ALA A 201 11.28 5.33 -37.82
N ASN A 202 12.12 4.80 -38.73
CA ASN A 202 12.40 3.36 -38.75
C ASN A 202 13.16 2.91 -37.50
N ALA A 203 14.14 3.68 -37.03
CA ALA A 203 14.86 3.36 -35.80
C ALA A 203 13.95 3.39 -34.56
N CYS A 204 13.05 4.36 -34.44
CA CYS A 204 12.02 4.37 -33.40
C CYS A 204 11.12 3.14 -33.50
N ALA A 205 10.72 2.76 -34.71
CA ALA A 205 9.92 1.56 -34.94
C ALA A 205 10.66 0.27 -34.58
N ASP A 206 11.97 0.18 -34.84
CA ASP A 206 12.80 -0.97 -34.47
C ASP A 206 12.92 -1.07 -32.95
N LEU A 207 13.22 0.04 -32.25
CA LEU A 207 13.27 0.10 -30.79
C LEU A 207 11.94 -0.30 -30.16
N PHE A 208 10.83 0.28 -30.59
CA PHE A 208 9.52 -0.02 -30.01
C PHE A 208 9.08 -1.45 -30.32
N MET A 209 9.37 -1.97 -31.51
CA MET A 209 9.07 -3.37 -31.83
C MET A 209 9.88 -4.31 -30.95
N TYR A 210 11.17 -4.03 -30.73
CA TYR A 210 12.00 -4.82 -29.81
C TYR A 210 11.40 -4.85 -28.40
N ILE A 211 11.04 -3.68 -27.85
CA ILE A 211 10.46 -3.58 -26.50
C ILE A 211 9.15 -4.36 -26.42
N VAL A 212 8.28 -4.26 -27.44
CA VAL A 212 6.98 -4.97 -27.47
C VAL A 212 7.18 -6.48 -27.61
N ASP A 213 8.08 -6.94 -28.48
CA ASP A 213 8.32 -8.37 -28.71
C ASP A 213 9.07 -9.05 -27.55
N ASN A 214 9.86 -8.28 -26.79
CA ASN A 214 10.71 -8.79 -25.70
C ASN A 214 10.36 -8.16 -24.34
N PHE A 215 9.08 -7.82 -24.13
CA PHE A 215 8.64 -7.05 -22.96
C PHE A 215 9.06 -7.68 -21.63
N SER A 216 8.94 -9.01 -21.49
CA SER A 216 9.38 -9.72 -20.28
C SER A 216 10.88 -9.60 -20.03
N GLU A 217 11.72 -9.60 -21.07
CA GLU A 217 13.16 -9.39 -20.92
C GLU A 217 13.45 -7.97 -20.41
N VAL A 218 12.74 -6.98 -20.94
CA VAL A 218 12.87 -5.59 -20.50
C VAL A 218 12.44 -5.47 -19.02
N MET A 219 11.31 -6.06 -18.62
CA MET A 219 10.86 -6.02 -17.22
C MET A 219 11.84 -6.73 -16.28
N ASN A 220 12.36 -7.89 -16.68
CA ASN A 220 13.38 -8.60 -15.90
C ASN A 220 14.65 -7.76 -15.73
N PHE A 221 15.09 -7.07 -16.79
CA PHE A 221 16.21 -6.14 -16.69
C PHE A 221 15.93 -5.02 -15.68
N LEU A 222 14.74 -4.42 -15.69
CA LEU A 222 14.37 -3.37 -14.73
C LEU A 222 14.40 -3.90 -13.28
N HIS A 223 13.87 -5.10 -13.03
CA HIS A 223 13.82 -5.69 -11.69
C HIS A 223 15.22 -6.10 -11.18
N GLN A 224 16.15 -6.44 -12.08
CA GLN A 224 17.53 -6.78 -11.73
C GLN A 224 18.44 -5.56 -11.54
N ASN A 225 17.96 -4.37 -11.88
CA ASN A 225 18.72 -3.12 -11.79
C ASN A 225 17.95 -2.09 -10.94
N PRO A 226 17.86 -2.32 -9.61
CA PRO A 226 17.20 -1.39 -8.71
C PRO A 226 17.93 -0.04 -8.66
N ILE A 227 17.16 1.00 -8.36
CA ILE A 227 17.63 2.37 -8.20
C ILE A 227 17.88 2.62 -6.71
N GLU A 228 19.15 2.81 -6.37
CA GLU A 228 19.54 3.25 -5.04
C GLU A 228 19.38 4.76 -4.92
N LEU A 229 18.46 5.21 -4.06
CA LEU A 229 18.35 6.63 -3.73
C LEU A 229 19.32 6.99 -2.60
N THR A 230 19.91 8.18 -2.67
CA THR A 230 20.82 8.68 -1.63
C THR A 230 20.14 8.87 -0.29
N ALA A 231 20.93 8.85 0.78
CA ALA A 231 20.41 8.92 2.13
C ALA A 231 19.79 10.31 2.41
N LEU A 232 18.53 10.32 2.82
CA LEU A 232 17.74 11.54 3.00
C LEU A 232 18.05 12.20 4.35
N SER A 233 17.89 13.53 4.43
CA SER A 233 17.76 14.20 5.73
C SER A 233 16.48 13.77 6.44
N LYS A 234 16.35 14.05 7.75
CA LYS A 234 15.16 13.65 8.53
C LYS A 234 13.86 14.27 8.01
N GLU A 235 13.91 15.52 7.56
CA GLU A 235 12.75 16.20 6.98
C GLU A 235 12.36 15.60 5.62
N GLU A 236 13.33 15.39 4.74
CA GLU A 236 13.13 14.78 3.42
C GLU A 236 12.64 13.34 3.53
N PHE A 237 13.15 12.59 4.52
CA PHE A 237 12.67 11.26 4.86
C PHE A 237 11.18 11.27 5.23
N SER A 238 10.76 12.24 6.06
CA SER A 238 9.36 12.37 6.48
C SER A 238 8.44 12.76 5.31
N LYS A 239 8.92 13.64 4.41
CA LYS A 239 8.23 14.01 3.17
C LYS A 239 8.10 12.82 2.22
N PHE A 240 9.18 12.07 2.02
CA PHE A 240 9.18 10.88 1.17
C PHE A 240 8.24 9.81 1.74
N GLU A 241 8.23 9.59 3.05
CA GLU A 241 7.32 8.64 3.68
C GLU A 241 5.85 9.03 3.51
N LEU A 242 5.50 10.32 3.70
CA LEU A 242 4.16 10.84 3.43
C LEU A 242 3.77 10.64 1.95
N TYR A 243 4.69 10.87 1.02
CA TYR A 243 4.45 10.64 -0.40
C TYR A 243 4.19 9.17 -0.72
N VAL A 244 4.98 8.25 -0.18
CA VAL A 244 4.77 6.81 -0.36
C VAL A 244 3.43 6.37 0.25
N ALA A 245 3.11 6.80 1.47
CA ALA A 245 1.82 6.47 2.10
C ALA A 245 0.63 7.00 1.29
N HIS A 246 0.76 8.20 0.71
CA HIS A 246 -0.22 8.76 -0.23
C HIS A 246 -0.40 7.89 -1.46
N LYS A 247 0.68 7.40 -2.05
CA LYS A 247 0.63 6.55 -3.25
C LYS A 247 0.02 5.18 -2.98
N TYR A 248 0.32 4.56 -1.84
CA TYR A 248 -0.37 3.34 -1.41
C TYR A 248 -1.88 3.56 -1.21
N LEU A 249 -2.28 4.68 -0.60
CA LEU A 249 -3.70 4.98 -0.43
C LEU A 249 -4.42 5.26 -1.76
N GLU A 250 -3.76 5.98 -2.67
CA GLU A 250 -4.27 6.22 -4.04
C GLU A 250 -4.51 4.89 -4.77
N CYS A 251 -3.59 3.93 -4.69
CA CYS A 251 -3.80 2.58 -5.22
C CYS A 251 -4.98 1.86 -4.53
N ALA A 252 -5.08 1.92 -3.20
CA ALA A 252 -6.19 1.30 -2.45
C ALA A 252 -7.57 1.89 -2.81
N GLU A 253 -7.63 3.17 -3.15
CA GLU A 253 -8.86 3.83 -3.62
C GLU A 253 -9.26 3.34 -5.03
N MET A 254 -8.30 3.00 -5.89
CA MET A 254 -8.53 2.60 -7.29
C MET A 254 -8.78 1.10 -7.51
N VAL A 255 -8.18 0.22 -6.71
CA VAL A 255 -8.34 -1.24 -6.90
C VAL A 255 -9.62 -1.76 -6.26
N ASP A 256 -10.19 -2.85 -6.78
CA ASP A 256 -11.41 -3.46 -6.24
C ASP A 256 -11.12 -4.67 -5.31
N GLY A 257 -12.10 -4.96 -4.45
CA GLY A 257 -12.14 -6.20 -3.65
C GLY A 257 -10.97 -6.37 -2.68
N SER A 258 -10.51 -7.62 -2.53
CA SER A 258 -9.48 -8.02 -1.57
C SER A 258 -8.12 -7.38 -1.81
N LEU A 259 -7.85 -6.84 -3.01
CA LEU A 259 -6.60 -6.15 -3.31
C LEU A 259 -6.45 -4.83 -2.53
N LYS A 260 -7.56 -4.15 -2.20
CA LYS A 260 -7.54 -2.93 -1.38
C LYS A 260 -6.82 -3.16 -0.05
N GLN A 261 -7.03 -4.32 0.55
CA GLN A 261 -6.47 -4.69 1.84
C GLN A 261 -4.94 -4.75 1.83
N LYS A 262 -4.33 -5.21 0.74
CA LYS A 262 -2.87 -5.31 0.60
C LYS A 262 -2.21 -3.94 0.64
N TYR A 263 -2.78 -2.98 -0.10
CA TYR A 263 -2.29 -1.60 -0.12
C TYR A 263 -2.46 -0.90 1.24
N LEU A 264 -3.52 -1.25 1.98
CA LEU A 264 -3.78 -0.66 3.29
C LEU A 264 -2.75 -1.04 4.36
N TYR A 265 -2.05 -2.17 4.26
CA TYR A 265 -1.08 -2.56 5.28
C TYR A 265 0.02 -1.51 5.49
N TYR A 266 0.49 -0.89 4.40
CA TYR A 266 1.46 0.19 4.48
C TYR A 266 0.86 1.43 5.17
N VAL A 267 -0.34 1.85 4.74
CA VAL A 267 -1.03 3.05 5.24
C VAL A 267 -1.41 2.90 6.71
N SER A 268 -1.89 1.72 7.12
CA SER A 268 -2.20 1.40 8.52
C SER A 268 -0.95 1.46 9.38
N ASN A 269 0.18 0.91 8.91
CA ASN A 269 1.45 0.97 9.67
C ASN A 269 1.99 2.40 9.77
N TYR A 270 1.88 3.19 8.69
CA TYR A 270 2.25 4.60 8.69
C TYR A 270 1.53 5.40 9.79
N PHE A 271 0.20 5.31 9.87
CA PHE A 271 -0.56 6.03 10.90
C PHE A 271 -0.37 5.45 12.30
N TYR A 272 -0.13 4.15 12.43
CA TYR A 272 0.17 3.53 13.71
C TYR A 272 1.48 4.07 14.31
N GLU A 273 2.52 4.21 13.50
CA GLU A 273 3.81 4.75 13.96
C GLU A 273 3.75 6.26 14.20
N LEU A 274 2.95 6.98 13.42
CA LEU A 274 2.71 8.41 13.63
C LEU A 274 1.96 8.67 14.95
N GLY A 275 1.04 7.78 15.34
CA GLY A 275 0.24 7.95 16.55
C GLY A 275 -0.53 9.27 16.55
N ASP A 276 -0.40 10.05 17.63
CA ASP A 276 -1.00 11.38 17.75
C ASP A 276 -0.10 12.50 17.18
N ASP A 277 1.11 12.19 16.70
CA ASP A 277 2.12 13.15 16.25
C ASP A 277 1.88 13.63 14.80
N ILE A 278 0.64 14.03 14.49
CA ILE A 278 0.30 14.60 13.19
C ILE A 278 0.92 16.00 13.07
N ASN A 279 1.91 16.12 12.21
CA ASN A 279 2.56 17.39 11.88
C ASN A 279 1.72 18.15 10.85
N SER A 280 1.09 19.25 11.29
CA SER A 280 0.29 20.13 10.42
C SER A 280 1.10 20.82 9.34
N ASP A 281 2.41 20.96 9.55
CA ASP A 281 3.29 21.75 8.70
C ASP A 281 4.02 20.87 7.66
N LEU A 282 3.89 19.54 7.77
CA LEU A 282 4.44 18.60 6.79
C LEU A 282 3.51 18.50 5.59
N GLU A 283 3.99 19.02 4.46
CA GLU A 283 3.28 18.97 3.18
C GLU A 283 4.20 18.50 2.04
N VAL A 284 3.59 17.86 1.04
CA VAL A 284 4.26 17.44 -0.19
C VAL A 284 3.44 17.85 -1.41
N SER A 285 4.12 18.31 -2.46
CA SER A 285 3.50 18.62 -3.76
C SER A 285 3.56 17.39 -4.65
N VAL A 286 2.41 16.96 -5.16
CA VAL A 286 2.23 15.72 -5.91
C VAL A 286 1.67 16.01 -7.30
N GLY A 287 2.18 15.32 -8.32
CA GLY A 287 1.67 15.39 -9.68
C GLY A 287 1.96 16.73 -10.36
N LYS A 288 2.90 17.51 -9.83
CA LYS A 288 3.35 18.73 -10.48
C LYS A 288 4.29 18.36 -11.61
N TYR A 289 3.87 18.63 -12.84
CA TYR A 289 4.63 18.32 -14.04
C TYR A 289 4.72 19.55 -14.92
N LYS A 290 5.94 19.88 -15.33
CA LYS A 290 6.17 20.88 -16.36
C LYS A 290 6.61 20.17 -17.61
N SER A 291 5.79 20.24 -18.65
CA SER A 291 6.09 19.59 -19.89
C SER A 291 7.22 20.30 -20.62
N ILE A 292 8.15 19.50 -21.13
CA ILE A 292 9.14 19.94 -22.12
C ILE A 292 8.58 19.89 -23.55
N PHE A 293 7.41 19.28 -23.73
CA PHE A 293 6.73 19.14 -25.02
C PHE A 293 5.53 20.08 -25.07
N ASP A 294 5.49 21.00 -26.04
CA ASP A 294 4.36 21.94 -26.23
C ASP A 294 3.00 21.23 -26.43
N SER A 295 3.01 19.96 -26.85
CA SER A 295 1.82 19.15 -27.08
C SER A 295 1.25 18.49 -25.83
N ILE A 296 1.95 18.54 -24.70
CA ILE A 296 1.50 18.00 -23.42
C ILE A 296 1.35 19.18 -22.45
N PRO A 297 0.15 19.44 -21.91
CA PRO A 297 -0.06 20.58 -21.03
C PRO A 297 0.69 20.42 -19.70
N ASP A 298 1.13 21.55 -19.14
CA ASP A 298 1.63 21.61 -17.77
C ASP A 298 0.54 21.21 -16.77
N GLN A 299 0.96 20.62 -15.65
CA GLN A 299 0.10 20.21 -14.55
C GLN A 299 0.61 20.85 -13.25
N GLU A 300 -0.25 21.67 -12.62
CA GLU A 300 0.09 22.43 -11.40
C GLU A 300 0.33 21.53 -10.17
N GLY A 301 -0.13 20.28 -10.21
CA GLY A 301 -0.10 19.36 -9.08
C GLY A 301 -1.07 19.75 -7.96
N TYR A 302 -1.00 19.02 -6.85
CA TYR A 302 -1.79 19.30 -5.64
C TYR A 302 -0.97 19.04 -4.38
N ILE A 303 -1.41 19.60 -3.25
CA ILE A 303 -0.73 19.46 -1.96
C ILE A 303 -1.36 18.33 -1.16
N VAL A 304 -0.51 17.47 -0.59
CA VAL A 304 -0.89 16.42 0.35
C VAL A 304 -0.27 16.70 1.70
N THR A 305 -1.09 16.64 2.75
CA THR A 305 -0.66 16.73 4.14
C THR A 305 -1.06 15.45 4.88
N GLN A 306 -0.45 15.21 6.05
CA GLN A 306 -0.81 14.06 6.88
C GLN A 306 -2.30 14.05 7.26
N LYS A 307 -2.88 15.24 7.49
CA LYS A 307 -4.31 15.40 7.80
C LYS A 307 -5.20 15.01 6.62
N ILE A 308 -4.89 15.50 5.42
CA ILE A 308 -5.65 15.15 4.20
C ILE A 308 -5.57 13.64 3.96
N LEU A 309 -4.39 13.04 4.16
CA LEU A 309 -4.21 11.61 4.01
C LEU A 309 -5.03 10.81 5.03
N LEU A 310 -5.06 11.24 6.30
CA LEU A 310 -5.83 10.59 7.36
C LEU A 310 -7.33 10.66 7.07
N ASP A 311 -7.83 11.80 6.62
CA ASP A 311 -9.25 11.97 6.29
C ASP A 311 -9.67 11.06 5.12
N ARG A 312 -8.81 10.91 4.10
CA ARG A 312 -9.03 9.98 2.99
C ARG A 312 -9.00 8.53 3.46
N TYR A 313 -8.01 8.16 4.26
CA TYR A 313 -7.89 6.81 4.83
C TYR A 313 -9.14 6.43 5.66
N LYS A 314 -9.62 7.34 6.52
CA LYS A 314 -10.87 7.14 7.28
C LYS A 314 -12.07 6.98 6.35
N LYS A 315 -12.20 7.81 5.31
CA LYS A 315 -13.29 7.69 4.32
C LYS A 315 -13.27 6.35 3.60
N LEU A 316 -12.08 5.87 3.21
CA LEU A 316 -11.92 4.57 2.56
C LEU A 316 -12.40 3.44 3.47
N LEU A 317 -11.98 3.43 4.74
CA LEU A 317 -12.43 2.43 5.72
C LEU A 317 -13.93 2.51 6.02
N ILE A 318 -14.50 3.72 6.14
CA ILE A 318 -15.94 3.90 6.35
C ILE A 318 -16.75 3.38 5.15
N SER A 319 -16.22 3.59 3.94
CA SER A 319 -16.91 3.17 2.70
C SER A 319 -16.73 1.69 2.39
N ASN A 320 -15.78 1.01 3.06
CA ASN A 320 -15.44 -0.39 2.86
C ASN A 320 -15.25 -1.07 4.24
N PRO A 321 -16.34 -1.34 4.99
CA PRO A 321 -16.29 -1.89 6.36
C PRO A 321 -15.61 -3.27 6.46
N GLU A 322 -15.50 -3.99 5.34
CA GLU A 322 -14.78 -5.26 5.25
C GLU A 322 -13.26 -5.10 5.41
N LEU A 323 -12.71 -3.93 5.12
CA LEU A 323 -11.28 -3.65 5.25
C LEU A 323 -10.87 -3.59 6.71
N LYS A 324 -9.75 -4.24 7.03
CA LYS A 324 -9.20 -4.34 8.38
C LYS A 324 -7.97 -3.47 8.52
N THR A 325 -7.92 -2.72 9.62
CA THR A 325 -6.71 -2.02 10.04
C THR A 325 -5.80 -3.03 10.73
N VAL A 326 -4.65 -3.35 10.13
CA VAL A 326 -3.71 -4.34 10.67
C VAL A 326 -2.38 -3.68 11.02
N THR A 327 -1.85 -4.02 12.19
CA THR A 327 -0.51 -3.63 12.64
C THR A 327 0.20 -4.83 13.25
N LEU A 328 1.32 -5.26 12.66
CA LEU A 328 2.04 -6.49 13.04
C LEU A 328 3.51 -6.21 13.41
N LYS A 329 3.71 -5.29 14.34
CA LYS A 329 5.07 -4.85 14.73
C LYS A 329 5.90 -5.93 15.44
N SER A 330 5.26 -6.98 15.95
CA SER A 330 5.88 -8.10 16.68
C SER A 330 6.23 -9.30 15.81
N VAL A 331 5.78 -9.32 14.55
CA VAL A 331 6.02 -10.44 13.63
C VAL A 331 7.27 -10.16 12.82
N ASP A 332 8.24 -11.06 12.90
CA ASP A 332 9.44 -11.01 12.06
C ASP A 332 9.20 -11.80 10.78
N PHE A 333 8.99 -11.07 9.68
CA PHE A 333 8.77 -11.65 8.34
C PHE A 333 10.09 -11.99 7.61
N SER A 334 11.26 -11.65 8.16
CA SER A 334 12.55 -11.81 7.45
C SER A 334 12.93 -13.26 7.14
N THR A 335 12.30 -14.21 7.83
CA THR A 335 12.50 -15.66 7.64
C THR A 335 11.44 -16.31 6.76
N MET A 336 10.42 -15.54 6.35
CA MET A 336 9.33 -16.01 5.50
C MET A 336 9.60 -15.71 4.04
N THR A 337 9.06 -16.55 3.16
CA THR A 337 8.91 -16.29 1.72
C THR A 337 7.68 -15.42 1.47
N PRO A 338 7.58 -14.71 0.32
CA PRO A 338 6.39 -13.93 0.00
C PRO A 338 5.08 -14.74 0.06
N SER A 339 5.10 -16.01 -0.36
CA SER A 339 3.94 -16.91 -0.26
C SER A 339 3.55 -17.23 1.18
N GLU A 340 4.51 -17.49 2.07
CA GLU A 340 4.24 -17.72 3.50
C GLU A 340 3.67 -16.47 4.18
N VAL A 341 4.09 -15.27 3.77
CA VAL A 341 3.51 -14.01 4.26
C VAL A 341 2.04 -13.90 3.84
N GLU A 342 1.72 -14.17 2.57
CA GLU A 342 0.33 -14.14 2.07
C GLU A 342 -0.58 -15.16 2.76
N GLU A 343 -0.08 -16.38 3.00
CA GLU A 343 -0.81 -17.41 3.77
C GLU A 343 -1.04 -16.97 5.22
N PHE A 344 0.01 -16.47 5.89
CA PHE A 344 -0.08 -15.94 7.24
C PHE A 344 -1.11 -14.81 7.32
N MET A 345 -1.05 -13.84 6.39
CA MET A 345 -1.96 -12.70 6.37
C MET A 345 -3.40 -13.12 6.08
N SER A 346 -3.60 -14.09 5.20
CA SER A 346 -4.93 -14.65 4.92
C SER A 346 -5.52 -15.32 6.15
N SER A 347 -4.74 -16.15 6.86
CA SER A 347 -5.16 -16.74 8.14
C SER A 347 -5.47 -15.66 9.17
N TYR A 348 -4.57 -14.70 9.33
CA TYR A 348 -4.70 -13.60 10.29
C TYR A 348 -5.94 -12.74 10.03
N LEU A 349 -6.24 -12.39 8.78
CA LEU A 349 -7.43 -11.64 8.43
C LEU A 349 -8.72 -12.44 8.66
N ASN A 350 -8.71 -13.75 8.38
CA ASN A 350 -9.84 -14.62 8.69
C ASN A 350 -10.07 -14.71 10.20
N ASP A 351 -9.00 -14.73 11.01
CA ASP A 351 -9.08 -14.69 12.47
C ASP A 351 -9.61 -13.33 12.99
N LEU A 352 -9.45 -12.25 12.20
CA LEU A 352 -9.94 -10.90 12.50
C LEU A 352 -11.37 -10.63 12.04
N SER A 353 -11.90 -11.35 11.04
CA SER A 353 -13.26 -11.15 10.53
C SER A 353 -14.32 -11.62 11.54
N ALA A 354 -14.81 -10.66 12.34
CA ALA A 354 -15.98 -10.71 13.23
C ALA A 354 -15.96 -11.80 14.32
N ASN A 355 -15.36 -11.48 15.46
CA ASN A 355 -15.44 -12.30 16.68
C ASN A 355 -16.68 -12.01 17.54
N TRP A 356 -17.64 -11.16 17.12
CA TRP A 356 -18.82 -10.81 17.95
C TRP A 356 -20.07 -10.45 17.14
N GLU A 357 -21.23 -11.01 17.53
CA GLU A 357 -22.56 -10.72 16.96
C GLU A 357 -23.59 -10.34 18.05
N LEU A 358 -24.61 -9.54 17.70
CA LEU A 358 -25.78 -9.31 18.55
C LEU A 358 -26.57 -10.61 18.71
N ILE A 359 -26.96 -10.97 19.93
CA ILE A 359 -27.83 -12.13 20.15
C ILE A 359 -29.25 -11.76 19.67
N PRO A 360 -29.84 -12.45 18.67
CA PRO A 360 -31.20 -12.17 18.25
C PRO A 360 -32.23 -12.71 19.26
N ASP A 361 -33.27 -11.92 19.54
CA ASP A 361 -34.31 -12.12 20.57
C ASP A 361 -35.21 -13.37 20.45
N SER A 362 -34.85 -14.40 19.67
CA SER A 362 -35.76 -15.54 19.46
C SER A 362 -35.17 -16.94 19.41
N ARG A 363 -33.84 -17.14 19.46
CA ARG A 363 -33.20 -18.46 19.66
C ARG A 363 -31.79 -18.29 20.24
N GLY A 364 -31.63 -18.24 21.56
CA GLY A 364 -30.33 -17.92 22.17
C GLY A 364 -30.07 -18.72 23.45
N LEU A 365 -28.93 -19.41 23.52
CA LEU A 365 -28.30 -20.01 24.71
C LEU A 365 -29.03 -21.18 25.42
N ASP A 366 -30.33 -21.09 25.67
CA ASP A 366 -31.08 -22.07 26.47
C ASP A 366 -31.28 -23.41 25.71
N GLU A 367 -31.51 -23.37 24.40
CA GLU A 367 -31.57 -24.58 23.55
C GLU A 367 -30.21 -25.28 23.46
N ALA A 368 -29.12 -24.53 23.29
CA ALA A 368 -27.76 -25.06 23.22
C ALA A 368 -27.32 -25.71 24.54
N PHE A 369 -27.71 -25.13 25.68
CA PHE A 369 -27.50 -25.70 27.01
C PHE A 369 -28.24 -27.05 27.16
N THR A 370 -29.52 -27.09 26.79
CA THR A 370 -30.40 -28.27 26.93
C THR A 370 -29.92 -29.46 26.08
N VAL A 371 -29.50 -29.21 24.84
CA VAL A 371 -29.00 -30.26 23.93
C VAL A 371 -27.69 -30.88 24.45
N ASN A 372 -26.79 -30.11 25.05
CA ASN A 372 -25.47 -30.62 25.45
C ASN A 372 -25.46 -31.30 26.81
N VAL A 373 -26.31 -30.85 27.73
CA VAL A 373 -26.65 -31.59 28.94
C VAL A 373 -27.17 -33.00 28.60
N SER A 374 -27.96 -33.14 27.53
CA SER A 374 -28.46 -34.45 27.08
C SER A 374 -27.37 -35.34 26.46
N LYS A 375 -26.37 -34.79 25.76
CA LYS A 375 -25.29 -35.55 25.11
C LYS A 375 -24.23 -36.08 26.09
N ARG A 376 -23.82 -35.30 27.10
CA ARG A 376 -22.80 -35.73 28.08
C ARG A 376 -23.32 -36.68 29.15
N THR A 377 -24.63 -36.75 29.30
CA THR A 377 -25.29 -37.69 30.21
C THR A 377 -25.52 -39.06 29.58
N ILE A 378 -25.12 -39.29 28.32
CA ILE A 378 -25.23 -40.59 27.66
C ILE A 378 -24.35 -41.60 28.38
N GLY A 379 -24.97 -42.61 29.02
CA GLY A 379 -24.29 -43.69 29.75
C GLY A 379 -24.15 -43.48 31.26
N MET A 380 -24.55 -42.34 31.82
CA MET A 380 -24.62 -42.12 33.27
C MET A 380 -25.88 -42.78 33.86
N SER A 381 -25.90 -43.09 35.16
CA SER A 381 -27.12 -43.51 35.86
C SER A 381 -28.08 -42.31 36.04
N GLU A 382 -29.40 -42.54 36.13
CA GLU A 382 -30.37 -41.43 36.23
C GLU A 382 -30.12 -40.49 37.42
N GLU A 383 -29.65 -40.99 38.56
CA GLU A 383 -29.29 -40.16 39.72
C GLU A 383 -28.03 -39.30 39.49
N GLU A 384 -27.03 -39.82 38.77
CA GLU A 384 -25.82 -39.08 38.42
C GLU A 384 -26.08 -38.07 37.30
N LYS A 385 -26.98 -38.41 36.35
CA LYS A 385 -27.48 -37.45 35.36
C LYS A 385 -28.12 -36.29 36.09
N GLU A 386 -29.06 -36.55 36.98
CA GLU A 386 -29.82 -35.48 37.64
C GLU A 386 -28.91 -34.55 38.46
N LYS A 387 -27.99 -35.10 39.26
CA LYS A 387 -27.01 -34.28 40.01
C LYS A 387 -26.09 -33.47 39.10
N TYR A 388 -25.66 -34.04 37.97
CA TYR A 388 -24.82 -33.33 37.00
C TYR A 388 -25.60 -32.23 36.26
N ARG A 389 -26.88 -32.49 35.92
CA ARG A 389 -27.80 -31.50 35.33
C ARG A 389 -28.06 -30.35 36.28
N GLU A 390 -28.41 -30.64 37.53
CA GLU A 390 -28.65 -29.64 38.57
C GLU A 390 -27.41 -28.78 38.80
N HIS A 391 -26.22 -29.40 38.91
CA HIS A 391 -24.98 -28.65 39.13
C HIS A 391 -24.64 -27.70 37.97
N LEU A 392 -24.74 -28.16 36.73
CA LEU A 392 -24.47 -27.32 35.54
C LEU A 392 -25.54 -26.24 35.33
N MET A 393 -26.80 -26.57 35.60
CA MET A 393 -27.91 -25.62 35.54
C MET A 393 -27.73 -24.52 36.57
N ASN A 394 -27.30 -24.87 37.79
CA ASN A 394 -27.03 -23.90 38.83
C ASN A 394 -25.88 -22.96 38.46
N ILE A 395 -24.77 -23.44 37.89
CA ILE A 395 -23.65 -22.59 37.44
C ILE A 395 -24.08 -21.67 36.28
N TYR A 396 -24.84 -22.20 35.32
CA TYR A 396 -25.35 -21.43 34.19
C TYR A 396 -26.32 -20.33 34.64
N LEU A 397 -27.31 -20.69 35.48
CA LEU A 397 -28.29 -19.75 36.03
C LEU A 397 -27.64 -18.74 36.97
N GLU A 398 -26.66 -19.13 37.78
CA GLU A 398 -25.93 -18.21 38.67
C GLU A 398 -25.26 -17.07 37.88
N LYS A 399 -24.56 -17.41 36.78
CA LYS A 399 -23.94 -16.40 35.90
C LYS A 399 -24.99 -15.54 35.20
N LYS A 400 -25.99 -16.19 34.59
CA LYS A 400 -27.05 -15.52 33.82
C LYS A 400 -27.85 -14.56 34.69
N SER A 401 -28.38 -15.05 35.81
CA SER A 401 -29.17 -14.25 36.74
C SER A 401 -28.36 -13.12 37.37
N PHE A 402 -27.07 -13.34 37.67
CA PHE A 402 -26.22 -12.25 38.16
C PHE A 402 -26.10 -11.13 37.13
N HIS A 403 -25.64 -11.42 35.91
CA HIS A 403 -25.38 -10.37 34.91
C HIS A 403 -26.67 -9.71 34.39
N GLU A 404 -27.74 -10.47 34.17
CA GLU A 404 -29.04 -9.92 33.74
C GLU A 404 -29.68 -9.05 34.85
N SER A 405 -29.49 -9.38 36.13
CA SER A 405 -29.96 -8.53 37.24
C SER A 405 -29.25 -7.18 37.34
N GLN A 406 -28.13 -7.00 36.64
CA GLN A 406 -27.39 -5.74 36.56
C GLN A 406 -27.86 -4.84 35.41
N ASP A 407 -28.97 -5.20 34.75
CA ASP A 407 -29.61 -4.43 33.67
C ASP A 407 -28.62 -3.96 32.59
N PRO A 408 -27.95 -4.92 31.90
CA PRO A 408 -27.03 -4.57 30.82
C PRO A 408 -27.80 -3.91 29.69
N PHE A 409 -27.21 -2.85 29.13
CA PHE A 409 -27.77 -2.09 28.03
C PHE A 409 -27.90 -2.94 26.75
N CYS A 410 -26.91 -3.79 26.47
CA CYS A 410 -27.02 -4.84 25.45
C CYS A 410 -26.11 -6.03 25.74
N THR A 411 -26.34 -7.13 25.02
CA THR A 411 -25.57 -8.37 25.16
C THR A 411 -25.06 -8.84 23.79
N LEU A 412 -23.80 -9.27 23.73
CA LEU A 412 -23.13 -9.70 22.50
C LEU A 412 -22.53 -11.09 22.67
N GLN A 413 -22.57 -11.91 21.63
CA GLN A 413 -22.01 -13.25 21.62
C GLN A 413 -20.68 -13.28 20.90
N GLY A 414 -19.69 -13.96 21.50
CA GLY A 414 -18.40 -14.19 20.89
C GLY A 414 -18.43 -15.31 19.83
N LEU A 415 -17.76 -15.07 18.71
CA LEU A 415 -17.47 -15.98 17.60
C LEU A 415 -15.96 -16.25 17.53
N GLY A 416 -15.56 -17.29 16.80
CA GLY A 416 -14.15 -17.59 16.53
C GLY A 416 -13.30 -17.71 17.80
N THR A 417 -12.37 -16.77 18.00
CA THR A 417 -11.44 -16.77 19.15
C THR A 417 -12.14 -16.58 20.50
N PHE A 418 -13.30 -15.93 20.50
CA PHE A 418 -14.13 -15.68 21.70
C PHE A 418 -15.36 -16.58 21.75
N GLU A 419 -15.39 -17.68 20.99
CA GLU A 419 -16.49 -18.65 21.02
C GLU A 419 -16.81 -19.08 22.47
N GLY A 420 -18.08 -18.92 22.85
CA GLY A 420 -18.56 -19.27 24.19
C GLY A 420 -18.44 -18.17 25.25
N TYR A 421 -17.90 -17.00 24.90
CA TYR A 421 -18.01 -15.79 25.70
C TYR A 421 -19.27 -15.00 25.36
N ILE A 422 -19.79 -14.30 26.37
CA ILE A 422 -20.86 -13.32 26.28
C ILE A 422 -20.35 -12.00 26.83
N ALA A 423 -20.50 -10.93 26.06
CA ALA A 423 -20.22 -9.57 26.50
C ALA A 423 -21.51 -8.91 27.02
N TYR A 424 -21.51 -8.49 28.28
CA TYR A 424 -22.54 -7.64 28.87
C TYR A 424 -22.07 -6.20 28.82
N VAL A 425 -22.75 -5.36 28.04
CA VAL A 425 -22.43 -3.94 27.88
C VAL A 425 -23.37 -3.13 28.76
N HIS A 426 -22.85 -2.38 29.71
CA HIS A 426 -23.63 -1.51 30.59
C HIS A 426 -23.72 -0.09 30.05
N SER A 427 -24.78 0.63 30.45
CA SER A 427 -25.05 2.01 30.02
C SER A 427 -23.97 3.01 30.41
N ASN A 428 -23.17 2.70 31.44
CA ASN A 428 -22.02 3.48 31.88
C ASN A 428 -20.71 3.08 31.19
N GLY A 429 -20.79 2.37 30.06
CA GLY A 429 -19.66 1.95 29.24
C GLY A 429 -18.78 0.86 29.86
N CYS A 430 -19.19 0.19 30.92
CA CYS A 430 -18.50 -1.02 31.38
C CYS A 430 -18.87 -2.22 30.50
N VAL A 431 -17.88 -3.00 30.06
CA VAL A 431 -18.10 -4.26 29.34
C VAL A 431 -17.55 -5.42 30.15
N VAL A 432 -18.40 -6.42 30.39
CA VAL A 432 -18.06 -7.63 31.14
C VAL A 432 -18.13 -8.84 30.22
N LEU A 433 -16.99 -9.45 29.94
CA LEU A 433 -16.88 -10.70 29.18
C LEU A 433 -16.92 -11.89 30.13
N GLU A 434 -18.00 -12.65 30.06
CA GLU A 434 -18.22 -13.87 30.84
C GLU A 434 -18.16 -15.09 29.92
N LYS A 435 -17.45 -16.13 30.32
CA LYS A 435 -17.42 -17.38 29.54
C LYS A 435 -18.51 -18.31 30.02
N TYR A 436 -19.41 -18.66 29.11
CA TYR A 436 -20.46 -19.65 29.33
C TYR A 436 -20.06 -21.02 28.82
N PHE A 437 -19.33 -21.11 27.71
CA PHE A 437 -18.96 -22.39 27.10
C PHE A 437 -17.47 -22.47 26.79
N ASP A 438 -16.84 -23.62 27.07
CA ASP A 438 -15.48 -23.94 26.64
C ASP A 438 -15.40 -24.30 25.15
N ASN A 439 -16.51 -24.77 24.59
CA ASN A 439 -16.67 -25.12 23.19
C ASN A 439 -18.17 -25.08 22.89
N VAL A 440 -18.61 -24.20 22.01
CA VAL A 440 -20.04 -23.97 21.76
C VAL A 440 -20.66 -25.12 20.97
N ASN A 441 -19.90 -25.73 20.05
CA ASN A 441 -20.33 -26.90 19.26
C ASN A 441 -20.67 -28.13 20.13
N THR A 442 -20.02 -28.25 21.28
CA THR A 442 -20.25 -29.33 22.27
C THR A 442 -21.02 -28.86 23.51
N GLY A 443 -21.34 -27.56 23.60
CA GLY A 443 -21.93 -26.86 24.74
C GLY A 443 -21.38 -27.26 26.10
N ARG A 444 -20.07 -27.52 26.15
CA ARG A 444 -19.36 -27.74 27.42
C ARG A 444 -19.38 -26.44 28.20
N VAL A 445 -20.07 -26.40 29.33
CA VAL A 445 -20.14 -25.21 30.21
C VAL A 445 -18.76 -24.91 30.81
N SER A 446 -18.37 -23.63 30.82
CA SER A 446 -17.17 -23.18 31.51
C SER A 446 -17.38 -23.17 33.03
N MET A 447 -16.51 -23.92 33.73
CA MET A 447 -16.56 -24.15 35.18
C MET A 447 -15.80 -23.10 36.01
N GLY A 448 -15.32 -22.02 35.40
CA GLY A 448 -14.60 -20.96 36.12
C GLY A 448 -13.50 -20.25 35.34
N ASP A 449 -13.63 -20.08 34.03
CA ASP A 449 -12.74 -19.20 33.28
C ASP A 449 -12.77 -17.78 33.83
N ALA A 450 -11.68 -17.03 33.69
CA ALA A 450 -11.67 -15.66 34.16
C ALA A 450 -12.67 -14.79 33.40
N ILE A 451 -13.31 -13.89 34.14
CA ILE A 451 -14.12 -12.78 33.65
C ILE A 451 -13.17 -11.65 33.29
N TYR A 452 -13.42 -11.02 32.15
CA TYR A 452 -12.64 -9.89 31.68
C TYR A 452 -13.51 -8.64 31.66
N ILE A 453 -13.05 -7.58 32.29
CA ILE A 453 -13.79 -6.32 32.43
C ILE A 453 -12.97 -5.21 31.79
N MET A 454 -13.60 -4.40 30.95
CA MET A 454 -12.94 -3.30 30.24
C MET A 454 -13.92 -2.16 29.96
N ASP A 455 -13.38 -1.02 29.54
CA ASP A 455 -14.19 0.09 29.05
C ASP A 455 -14.69 -0.19 27.63
N PHE A 456 -15.90 0.24 27.31
CA PHE A 456 -16.54 0.08 26.01
C PHE A 456 -15.75 0.77 24.90
N SER A 457 -15.07 1.88 25.18
CA SER A 457 -14.18 2.54 24.22
C SER A 457 -12.97 1.67 23.84
N ASP A 458 -12.49 0.84 24.76
CA ASP A 458 -11.41 -0.10 24.53
C ASP A 458 -11.90 -1.45 24.01
N PHE A 459 -13.19 -1.76 24.13
CA PHE A 459 -13.76 -3.08 23.87
C PHE A 459 -13.48 -3.59 22.45
N HIS A 460 -13.65 -2.76 21.42
CA HIS A 460 -13.37 -3.17 20.04
C HIS A 460 -11.90 -3.55 19.84
N ARG A 461 -10.96 -2.73 20.32
CA ARG A 461 -9.53 -3.01 20.20
C ARG A 461 -9.11 -4.21 21.03
N LEU A 462 -9.59 -4.31 22.28
CA LEU A 462 -9.23 -5.39 23.20
C LEU A 462 -9.85 -6.73 22.78
N SER A 463 -11.02 -6.71 22.15
CA SER A 463 -11.68 -7.91 21.61
C SER A 463 -11.04 -8.45 20.32
N GLN A 464 -10.03 -7.78 19.78
CA GLN A 464 -9.18 -8.28 18.70
C GLN A 464 -7.88 -8.92 19.21
N LEU A 465 -7.58 -8.81 20.51
CA LEU A 465 -6.40 -9.41 21.11
C LEU A 465 -6.61 -10.89 21.38
N THR A 466 -5.53 -11.68 21.30
CA THR A 466 -5.56 -13.07 21.77
C THR A 466 -5.81 -13.12 23.29
N LYS A 467 -6.28 -14.26 23.80
CA LYS A 467 -6.49 -14.45 25.26
C LYS A 467 -5.24 -14.13 26.08
N ARG A 468 -4.05 -14.41 25.55
CA ARG A 468 -2.76 -14.13 26.23
C ARG A 468 -2.49 -12.64 26.30
N GLU A 469 -2.66 -11.93 25.19
CA GLU A 469 -2.46 -10.48 25.12
C GLU A 469 -3.50 -9.71 25.95
N LEU A 470 -4.74 -10.21 26.01
CA LEU A 470 -5.78 -9.65 26.87
C LEU A 470 -5.44 -9.77 28.35
N ILE A 471 -4.81 -10.88 28.77
CA ILE A 471 -4.35 -11.09 30.15
C ILE A 471 -3.22 -10.12 30.53
N ASP A 472 -2.35 -9.80 29.58
CA ASP A 472 -1.20 -8.91 29.81
C ASP A 472 -1.56 -7.42 29.68
N SER A 473 -2.76 -7.11 29.19
CA SER A 473 -3.23 -5.73 29.01
C SER A 473 -3.62 -5.06 30.33
N LYS A 474 -3.03 -3.89 30.62
CA LYS A 474 -3.39 -3.06 31.79
C LYS A 474 -4.79 -2.44 31.70
N GLN A 475 -5.39 -2.42 30.50
CA GLN A 475 -6.72 -1.86 30.23
C GLN A 475 -7.82 -2.91 30.40
N CYS A 476 -7.46 -4.17 30.63
CA CYS A 476 -8.39 -5.24 30.93
C CYS A 476 -8.20 -5.73 32.36
N LYS A 477 -9.26 -5.68 33.16
CA LYS A 477 -9.27 -6.25 34.50
C LYS A 477 -9.73 -7.70 34.45
N ARG A 478 -8.94 -8.58 35.06
CA ARG A 478 -9.22 -10.01 35.13
C ARG A 478 -9.77 -10.39 36.50
N VAL A 479 -10.99 -10.93 36.56
CA VAL A 479 -11.61 -11.47 37.76
C VAL A 479 -11.75 -12.98 37.64
N ILE A 480 -11.23 -13.74 38.60
CA ILE A 480 -11.35 -15.20 38.62
C ILE A 480 -12.58 -15.58 39.44
N HIS A 481 -13.37 -16.56 38.97
CA HIS A 481 -14.52 -17.19 39.65
C HIS A 481 -14.10 -17.93 40.94
N ARG A 482 -13.74 -17.16 41.97
CA ARG A 482 -13.35 -17.66 43.29
C ARG A 482 -13.83 -16.70 44.38
N GLY A 483 -14.41 -17.23 45.45
CA GLY A 483 -14.92 -16.42 46.57
C GLY A 483 -16.02 -15.45 46.12
N ASN A 484 -15.98 -14.21 46.62
CA ASN A 484 -16.94 -13.14 46.33
C ASN A 484 -16.74 -12.48 44.95
N TRP A 485 -16.57 -13.28 43.90
CA TRP A 485 -16.33 -12.78 42.54
C TRP A 485 -17.43 -11.82 42.06
N GLN A 486 -18.70 -12.11 42.37
CA GLN A 486 -19.85 -11.26 42.04
C GLN A 486 -19.72 -9.84 42.62
N SER A 487 -19.30 -9.72 43.88
CA SER A 487 -19.06 -8.41 44.51
C SER A 487 -17.95 -7.63 43.82
N ARG A 488 -16.88 -8.32 43.41
CA ARG A 488 -15.76 -7.71 42.69
C ARG A 488 -16.17 -7.23 41.30
N VAL A 489 -16.97 -8.00 40.57
CA VAL A 489 -17.53 -7.57 39.28
C VAL A 489 -18.48 -6.37 39.48
N LEU A 490 -19.33 -6.41 40.51
CA LEU A 490 -20.27 -5.34 40.84
C LEU A 490 -19.55 -4.02 41.18
N GLU A 491 -18.46 -4.08 41.93
CA GLU A 491 -17.62 -2.92 42.23
C GLU A 491 -17.05 -2.28 40.96
N GLU A 492 -16.63 -3.10 39.99
CA GLU A 492 -16.11 -2.62 38.70
C GLU A 492 -17.22 -2.01 37.83
N ILE A 493 -18.40 -2.62 37.77
CA ILE A 493 -19.56 -2.05 37.09
C ILE A 493 -19.93 -0.69 37.72
N LYS A 494 -19.96 -0.58 39.05
CA LYS A 494 -20.36 0.66 39.75
C LYS A 494 -19.30 1.76 39.71
N SER A 495 -18.02 1.40 39.72
CA SER A 495 -16.91 2.36 39.69
C SER A 495 -16.57 2.85 38.27
N SER A 496 -17.11 2.19 37.24
CA SER A 496 -16.96 2.62 35.86
C SER A 496 -17.66 3.95 35.60
N SER A 497 -16.87 4.94 35.19
CA SER A 497 -17.33 6.23 34.68
C SER A 497 -16.80 6.44 33.27
N SER A 498 -17.35 5.69 32.31
CA SER A 498 -17.01 5.88 30.90
C SER A 498 -17.35 7.29 30.45
N LYS A 499 -16.51 7.86 29.57
CA LYS A 499 -16.78 9.12 28.86
C LYS A 499 -17.50 8.92 27.52
N SER A 500 -17.83 7.69 27.14
CA SER A 500 -18.42 7.35 25.84
C SER A 500 -19.95 7.18 25.91
N ASP A 501 -20.65 7.67 24.88
CA ASP A 501 -22.09 7.49 24.72
C ASP A 501 -22.40 6.13 24.09
N VAL A 502 -22.74 5.16 24.93
CA VAL A 502 -23.10 3.78 24.53
C VAL A 502 -24.33 3.77 23.60
N SER A 503 -25.20 4.79 23.67
CA SER A 503 -26.46 4.84 22.94
C SER A 503 -26.32 5.20 21.46
N GLU A 504 -25.40 6.10 21.11
CA GLU A 504 -25.03 6.38 19.71
C GLU A 504 -24.36 5.16 19.08
N SER A 505 -23.56 4.46 19.89
CA SER A 505 -22.77 3.33 19.44
C SER A 505 -23.62 2.10 19.12
N TYR A 506 -24.62 1.85 19.95
CA TYR A 506 -25.59 0.79 19.75
C TYR A 506 -26.47 0.97 18.51
N LYS A 507 -26.83 2.21 18.15
CA LYS A 507 -27.59 2.48 16.91
C LYS A 507 -26.81 2.10 15.65
N SER A 508 -25.48 2.18 15.69
CA SER A 508 -24.60 1.70 14.61
C SER A 508 -24.63 0.17 14.55
N LEU A 509 -24.37 -0.47 15.70
CA LEU A 509 -24.36 -1.92 15.87
C LEU A 509 -25.65 -2.61 15.42
N VAL A 510 -26.82 -2.04 15.76
CA VAL A 510 -28.14 -2.56 15.34
C VAL A 510 -28.37 -2.43 13.84
N LYS A 511 -27.75 -1.44 13.17
CA LYS A 511 -27.85 -1.28 11.71
C LYS A 511 -26.96 -2.25 10.93
N THR A 512 -25.80 -2.60 11.47
CA THR A 512 -24.78 -3.42 10.78
C THR A 512 -24.82 -4.90 11.19
N GLY A 513 -25.36 -5.23 12.37
CA GLY A 513 -25.32 -6.60 12.92
C GLY A 513 -23.96 -6.98 13.54
N SER A 514 -22.95 -6.13 13.39
CA SER A 514 -21.57 -6.28 13.86
C SER A 514 -21.07 -4.98 14.50
N ILE A 515 -20.12 -5.05 15.44
CA ILE A 515 -19.47 -3.84 15.95
C ILE A 515 -18.43 -3.38 14.94
N ASP A 516 -18.79 -2.41 14.11
CA ASP A 516 -17.84 -1.67 13.29
C ASP A 516 -17.47 -0.35 13.97
N GLY A 517 -16.16 -0.20 14.28
CA GLY A 517 -15.44 1.06 14.46
C GLY A 517 -16.04 2.12 15.38
N PHE A 518 -15.60 2.17 16.65
CA PHE A 518 -15.81 3.33 17.52
C PHE A 518 -14.59 4.26 17.63
N GLY A 519 -14.68 5.34 16.85
CA GLY A 519 -14.63 6.72 17.34
C GLY A 519 -13.28 7.33 17.74
N SER A 520 -12.74 8.21 16.88
CA SER A 520 -11.94 9.35 17.37
C SER A 520 -12.90 10.41 17.92
N SER A 521 -13.18 10.38 19.23
CA SER A 521 -13.81 11.51 19.92
C SER A 521 -13.33 11.61 21.37
N ASN A 522 -12.57 12.69 21.63
CA ASN A 522 -12.52 13.52 22.85
C ASN A 522 -11.32 14.47 22.69
N GLY A 523 -11.37 15.78 22.87
CA GLY A 523 -12.40 16.68 23.38
C GLY A 523 -11.73 17.90 24.00
N SER A 524 -12.04 19.08 23.46
CA SER A 524 -12.17 20.39 24.13
C SER A 524 -11.01 21.00 24.94
N LYS A 525 -10.50 22.13 24.42
CA LYS A 525 -10.70 23.45 25.03
C LYS A 525 -11.02 24.49 23.97
#